data_AF-A0A2E8M6H5-F1
#
_entry.id   AF-A0A2E8M6H5-F1
#
_cell.length_a   1.000
_cell.length_b   1.000
_cell.length_c   1.000
_cell.angle_alpha   90.00
_cell.angle_beta   90.00
_cell.angle_gamma   90.00
#
_symmetry.space_group_name_H-M   'P 1'
#
loop_
_entity.id
_entity.type
_entity.pdbx_description
1 polymer ?
#
loop_
_entity_poly.entity_id
_entity_poly.type
_entity_poly.pdbx_seq_one_letter_code
_entity_poly.pdbx_strand_id
1 'polypeptide(L)'
;MLIYSATNKINGMQYVGATTRSSLAPRVREHFKFAERKTRARGSLANAIRKYGQKNISFEVLERLTDINVLGECEKRWIDSLNTMYPNGYNIKTGGMPKEMPHVSRNKSYAVEGVQYDSLMSLANAYNICHYKLRHRLLRSSIKWSVEQALDLVPPPKSDPVKYSKPIEVDGHTFRSKAAAARHCGVPVRVFRGRLSKGWPLEEALGIKERSNQCKTATTNKKRPRRKTRITVQGTEYYSVAHAAETFGTKAGLVTQRLKRGWTKEQAFGLAPPPVIKKKGMEFLGYSSITAAARENNINTTTLFQRLNNGWSPEDALYTPITPNDGSRGGNYKTA
;
A
#
# COMPACT_ATOMS: atom_id res chain seq x y z
N MET A 1 17.14 -16.03 15.71
CA MET A 1 17.77 -14.74 15.36
C MET A 1 19.25 -14.98 15.13
N LEU A 2 19.93 -14.16 14.35
CA LEU A 2 21.31 -14.43 13.92
C LEU A 2 22.21 -13.21 14.12
N ILE A 3 23.42 -13.44 14.62
CA ILE A 3 24.56 -12.56 14.43
C ILE A 3 25.37 -13.09 13.26
N TYR A 4 25.81 -12.20 12.37
CA TYR A 4 26.60 -12.57 11.20
C TYR A 4 27.74 -11.58 10.99
N SER A 5 28.80 -12.06 10.32
CA SER A 5 29.87 -11.22 9.79
C SER A 5 29.74 -11.10 8.27
N ALA A 6 30.25 -9.98 7.73
CA ALA A 6 30.55 -9.83 6.32
C ALA A 6 32.04 -9.49 6.18
N THR A 7 32.80 -10.35 5.50
CA THR A 7 34.25 -10.22 5.37
C THR A 7 34.61 -9.79 3.96
N ASN A 8 35.40 -8.74 3.83
CA ASN A 8 35.98 -8.36 2.55
C ASN A 8 37.26 -9.16 2.29
N LYS A 9 37.23 -9.98 1.24
CA LYS A 9 38.33 -10.87 0.86
C LYS A 9 39.59 -10.13 0.39
N ILE A 10 39.47 -8.85 0.01
CA ILE A 10 40.59 -8.07 -0.55
C ILE A 10 41.48 -7.48 0.55
N ASN A 11 40.88 -7.00 1.64
CA ASN A 11 41.60 -6.29 2.70
C ASN A 11 41.39 -6.87 4.10
N GLY A 12 40.66 -7.98 4.23
CA GLY A 12 40.39 -8.66 5.50
C GLY A 12 39.42 -7.94 6.43
N MET A 13 38.98 -6.71 6.11
CA MET A 13 38.10 -5.93 6.98
C MET A 13 36.72 -6.58 7.08
N GLN A 14 36.12 -6.51 8.27
CA GLN A 14 34.85 -7.16 8.58
C GLN A 14 33.76 -6.17 8.99
N TYR A 15 32.52 -6.60 8.81
CA TYR A 15 31.30 -5.97 9.34
C TYR A 15 30.57 -7.00 10.20
N VAL A 16 30.10 -6.63 11.39
CA VAL A 16 29.17 -7.45 12.18
C VAL A 16 27.78 -6.83 12.13
N GLY A 17 26.76 -7.67 11.98
CA GLY A 17 25.37 -7.25 12.07
C GLY A 17 24.45 -8.31 12.68
N ALA A 18 23.30 -7.84 13.17
CA ALA A 18 22.23 -8.70 13.67
C ALA A 18 21.02 -8.79 12.72
N THR A 19 20.24 -9.87 12.82
CA THR A 19 18.93 -10.02 12.16
C THR A 19 17.98 -10.87 13.01
N THR A 20 16.71 -10.49 13.07
CA THR A 20 15.68 -11.29 13.76
C THR A 20 15.19 -12.48 12.94
N ARG A 21 15.53 -12.53 11.64
CA ARG A 21 15.14 -13.61 10.72
C ARG A 21 15.85 -14.92 11.04
N SER A 22 15.23 -16.04 10.67
CA SER A 22 15.77 -17.39 10.83
C SER A 22 16.89 -17.72 9.82
N SER A 23 16.93 -17.03 8.67
CA SER A 23 17.94 -17.20 7.63
C SER A 23 18.65 -15.88 7.29
N LEU A 24 19.92 -15.99 6.87
CA LEU A 24 20.80 -14.86 6.57
C LEU A 24 20.57 -14.29 5.16
N ALA A 25 20.21 -15.14 4.19
CA ALA A 25 20.11 -14.76 2.77
C ALA A 25 19.22 -13.53 2.49
N PRO A 26 18.05 -13.35 3.13
CA PRO A 26 17.26 -12.13 2.96
C PRO A 26 18.00 -10.85 3.37
N ARG A 27 18.82 -10.90 4.42
CA ARG A 27 19.58 -9.75 4.92
C ARG A 27 20.76 -9.42 4.01
N VAL A 28 21.40 -10.43 3.42
CA VAL A 28 22.45 -10.26 2.41
C VAL A 28 21.91 -9.50 1.20
N ARG A 29 20.73 -9.91 0.67
CA ARG A 29 20.09 -9.21 -0.46
C ARG A 29 19.77 -7.75 -0.14
N GLU A 30 19.35 -7.45 1.10
CA GLU A 30 19.10 -6.08 1.54
C GLU A 30 20.36 -5.23 1.53
N HIS A 31 21.50 -5.76 1.97
CA HIS A 31 22.79 -5.06 1.92
C HIS A 31 23.18 -4.70 0.49
N PHE A 32 23.05 -5.64 -0.45
CA PHE A 32 23.33 -5.38 -1.86
C PHE A 32 22.40 -4.32 -2.46
N LYS A 33 21.10 -4.42 -2.20
CA LYS A 33 20.12 -3.41 -2.64
C LYS A 33 20.37 -2.04 -1.99
N PHE A 34 20.82 -2.00 -0.74
CA PHE A 34 21.14 -0.75 -0.05
C PHE A 34 22.41 -0.11 -0.61
N ALA A 35 23.39 -0.90 -1.05
CA ALA A 35 24.60 -0.41 -1.69
C ALA A 35 24.32 0.33 -3.02
N GLU A 36 23.27 -0.07 -3.77
CA GLU A 36 22.83 0.62 -4.99
C GLU A 36 22.31 2.04 -4.73
N ARG A 37 21.73 2.28 -3.54
CA ARG A 37 21.30 3.61 -3.11
C ARG A 37 22.57 4.38 -2.74
N LYS A 38 22.92 5.41 -3.53
CA LYS A 38 24.12 6.25 -3.34
C LYS A 38 24.09 7.04 -2.00
N THR A 39 24.29 6.35 -0.88
CA THR A 39 24.35 6.92 0.47
C THR A 39 25.77 7.36 0.82
N ARG A 40 25.87 8.46 1.59
CA ARG A 40 27.12 9.19 1.88
C ARG A 40 28.02 8.61 2.99
N ALA A 41 27.68 7.47 3.59
CA ALA A 41 28.46 6.92 4.71
C ALA A 41 29.81 6.34 4.25
N ARG A 42 30.87 7.17 4.29
CA ARG A 42 32.26 6.78 4.05
C ARG A 42 32.66 5.67 5.05
N GLY A 43 33.38 4.66 4.59
CA GLY A 43 33.84 3.55 5.45
C GLY A 43 32.80 2.48 5.80
N SER A 44 31.55 2.60 5.34
CA SER A 44 30.51 1.60 5.62
C SER A 44 30.60 0.35 4.76
N LEU A 45 29.96 -0.75 5.19
CA LEU A 45 29.82 -1.97 4.39
C LEU A 45 29.22 -1.70 3.00
N ALA A 46 28.23 -0.81 2.90
CA ALA A 46 27.62 -0.43 1.62
C ALA A 46 28.63 0.25 0.67
N ASN A 47 29.56 1.03 1.23
CA ASN A 47 30.66 1.62 0.47
C ASN A 47 31.66 0.53 0.02
N ALA A 48 32.01 -0.39 0.92
CA ALA A 48 32.88 -1.53 0.59
C ALA A 48 32.31 -2.40 -0.54
N ILE A 49 31.01 -2.74 -0.48
CA ILE A 49 30.33 -3.50 -1.53
C ILE A 49 30.41 -2.79 -2.89
N ARG A 50 30.27 -1.45 -2.92
CA ARG A 50 30.40 -0.67 -4.18
C ARG A 50 31.83 -0.63 -4.69
N LYS A 51 32.81 -0.45 -3.78
CA LYS A 51 34.22 -0.28 -4.14
C LYS A 51 34.86 -1.60 -4.58
N TYR A 52 34.57 -2.68 -3.87
CA TYR A 52 35.22 -3.97 -4.04
C TYR A 52 34.34 -5.00 -4.77
N GLY A 53 33.04 -4.74 -4.93
CA GLY A 53 32.11 -5.63 -5.63
C GLY A 53 31.53 -6.72 -4.73
N GLN A 54 30.30 -7.14 -5.04
CA GLN A 54 29.54 -8.11 -4.23
C GLN A 54 30.22 -9.47 -4.11
N LYS A 55 30.95 -9.91 -5.16
CA LYS A 55 31.66 -11.22 -5.18
C LYS A 55 32.81 -11.30 -4.17
N ASN A 56 33.33 -10.15 -3.74
CA ASN A 56 34.47 -10.05 -2.83
C ASN A 56 34.06 -9.89 -1.36
N ILE A 57 32.75 -9.93 -1.07
CA ILE A 57 32.22 -9.90 0.29
C ILE A 57 31.57 -11.26 0.60
N SER A 58 32.14 -12.02 1.53
CA SER A 58 31.52 -13.24 2.06
C SER A 58 30.68 -12.92 3.30
N PHE A 59 29.63 -13.70 3.54
CA PHE A 59 28.75 -13.55 4.70
C PHE A 59 28.66 -14.88 5.45
N GLU A 60 28.84 -14.84 6.76
CA GLU A 60 28.88 -16.02 7.62
C GLU A 60 28.07 -15.79 8.90
N VAL A 61 27.39 -16.84 9.39
CA VAL A 61 26.66 -16.76 10.67
C VAL A 61 27.66 -17.00 11.80
N LEU A 62 27.78 -16.03 12.69
CA LEU A 62 28.65 -16.12 13.87
C LEU A 62 27.92 -16.81 15.03
N GLU A 63 26.63 -16.48 15.23
CA GLU A 63 25.88 -16.97 16.40
C GLU A 63 24.38 -17.04 16.11
N ARG A 64 23.69 -18.02 16.71
CA ARG A 64 22.23 -18.17 16.63
C ARG A 64 21.63 -17.97 18.01
N LEU A 65 20.67 -17.05 18.10
CA LEU A 65 20.04 -16.63 19.35
C LEU A 65 18.53 -16.91 19.33
N THR A 66 18.00 -17.32 20.48
CA THR A 66 16.57 -17.57 20.72
C THR A 66 15.89 -16.40 21.43
N ASP A 67 16.63 -15.64 22.24
CA ASP A 67 16.14 -14.43 22.94
C ASP A 67 16.53 -13.14 22.19
N ILE A 68 15.56 -12.24 22.07
CA ILE A 68 15.71 -10.96 21.36
C ILE A 68 16.41 -9.92 22.24
N ASN A 69 16.26 -10.03 23.56
CA ASN A 69 16.82 -9.07 24.51
C ASN A 69 18.36 -9.10 24.49
N VAL A 70 18.95 -10.28 24.28
CA VAL A 70 20.41 -10.47 24.20
C VAL A 70 21.00 -10.15 22.82
N LEU A 71 20.17 -10.01 21.78
CA LEU A 71 20.63 -9.84 20.39
C LEU A 71 21.52 -8.59 20.22
N GLY A 72 21.15 -7.48 20.87
CA GLY A 72 21.91 -6.23 20.80
C GLY A 72 23.24 -6.27 21.55
N GLU A 73 23.29 -7.00 22.68
CA GLU A 73 24.51 -7.16 23.47
C GLU A 73 25.49 -8.12 22.79
N CYS A 74 24.99 -9.21 22.21
CA CYS A 74 25.81 -10.12 21.41
C CYS A 74 26.38 -9.42 20.17
N GLU A 75 25.62 -8.56 19.48
CA GLU A 75 26.14 -7.78 18.35
C GLU A 75 27.33 -6.91 18.77
N LYS A 76 27.22 -6.20 19.90
CA LYS A 76 28.31 -5.37 20.45
C LYS A 76 29.55 -6.21 20.79
N ARG A 77 29.34 -7.32 21.49
CA ARG A 77 30.41 -8.26 21.87
C ARG A 77 31.21 -8.72 20.64
N TRP A 78 30.52 -9.07 19.55
CA TRP A 78 31.17 -9.48 18.31
C TRP A 78 31.84 -8.33 17.55
N ILE A 79 31.27 -7.12 17.59
CA ILE A 79 31.90 -5.93 17.01
C ILE A 79 33.24 -5.65 17.67
N ASP A 80 33.28 -5.73 19.01
CA ASP A 80 34.47 -5.48 19.82
C ASP A 80 35.49 -6.60 19.64
N SER A 81 35.06 -7.88 19.71
CA SER A 81 35.98 -9.02 19.59
C SER A 81 36.66 -9.11 18.23
N LEU A 82 35.98 -8.69 17.16
CA LEU A 82 36.51 -8.70 15.79
C LEU A 82 37.06 -7.34 15.35
N ASN A 83 37.08 -6.33 16.25
CA ASN A 83 37.55 -4.96 15.98
C ASN A 83 36.98 -4.39 14.65
N THR A 84 35.67 -4.54 14.44
CA THR A 84 35.03 -4.21 13.16
C THR A 84 34.62 -2.75 13.02
N MET A 85 34.93 -1.92 14.01
CA MET A 85 34.64 -0.49 13.97
C MET A 85 35.50 0.23 12.94
N TYR A 86 34.92 1.12 12.15
CA TYR A 86 35.70 1.98 11.26
C TYR A 86 36.65 2.87 12.08
N PRO A 87 37.95 2.95 11.74
CA PRO A 87 38.57 2.58 10.46
C PRO A 87 39.06 1.13 10.30
N ASN A 88 39.05 0.31 11.35
CA ASN A 88 39.58 -1.07 11.33
C ASN A 88 38.61 -2.07 10.68
N GLY A 89 37.32 -1.76 10.64
CA GLY A 89 36.30 -2.50 9.90
C GLY A 89 35.22 -1.60 9.29
N TYR A 90 34.04 -2.16 9.09
CA TYR A 90 32.94 -1.52 8.37
C TYR A 90 31.75 -1.10 9.25
N ASN A 91 31.80 -1.38 10.56
CA ASN A 91 30.82 -0.90 11.54
C ASN A 91 31.06 0.59 11.81
N ILE A 92 30.10 1.44 11.44
CA ILE A 92 30.16 2.89 11.71
C ILE A 92 29.66 3.23 13.11
N LYS A 93 28.76 2.39 13.63
CA LYS A 93 28.21 2.49 14.98
C LYS A 93 28.62 1.24 15.73
N THR A 94 28.76 1.35 17.05
CA THR A 94 29.12 0.26 17.98
C THR A 94 28.12 -0.89 18.04
N GLY A 95 27.07 -0.88 17.21
CA GLY A 95 26.00 -1.87 17.23
C GLY A 95 25.05 -1.67 18.40
N GLY A 96 24.22 -2.68 18.61
CA GLY A 96 23.04 -2.60 19.43
C GLY A 96 21.85 -2.26 18.55
N MET A 97 20.79 -3.07 18.66
CA MET A 97 19.47 -2.54 18.38
C MET A 97 19.35 -1.21 19.10
N PRO A 98 18.79 -0.15 18.48
CA PRO A 98 18.50 1.04 19.24
C PRO A 98 17.65 0.55 20.42
N LYS A 99 18.11 0.81 21.66
CA LYS A 99 17.32 0.49 22.88
C LYS A 99 15.91 1.10 22.81
N GLU A 100 15.69 1.97 21.84
CA GLU A 100 14.43 2.57 21.46
C GLU A 100 14.10 2.20 20.00
N MET A 101 13.00 1.47 19.80
CA MET A 101 12.30 1.52 18.51
C MET A 101 12.18 3.01 18.08
N PRO A 102 12.60 3.41 16.86
CA PRO A 102 12.48 4.81 16.39
C PRO A 102 11.04 5.35 16.28
N HIS A 103 10.06 4.58 16.76
CA HIS A 103 8.65 4.93 16.81
C HIS A 103 7.98 4.72 18.19
N VAL A 104 8.71 4.28 19.21
CA VAL A 104 8.25 4.41 20.61
C VAL A 104 8.81 5.74 21.12
N SER A 105 8.25 6.82 20.60
CA SER A 105 8.39 8.14 21.22
C SER A 105 8.08 8.00 22.69
N ARG A 106 8.97 8.47 23.58
CA ARG A 106 8.74 8.83 25.00
C ARG A 106 7.37 8.36 25.47
N ASN A 107 7.26 7.27 26.24
CA ASN A 107 5.99 6.81 26.83
C ASN A 107 5.33 7.97 27.55
N LYS A 108 4.50 8.71 26.83
CA LYS A 108 3.67 9.77 27.37
C LYS A 108 2.54 9.01 28.02
N SER A 109 2.49 9.06 29.34
CA SER A 109 1.33 8.55 30.06
C SER A 109 0.13 9.47 29.81
N TYR A 110 -1.05 8.89 29.81
CA TYR A 110 -2.31 9.60 29.66
C TYR A 110 -3.16 9.29 30.89
N ALA A 111 -3.66 10.32 31.57
CA ALA A 111 -4.57 10.16 32.68
C ALA A 111 -6.00 10.47 32.20
N VAL A 112 -6.94 9.57 32.51
CA VAL A 112 -8.37 9.73 32.22
C VAL A 112 -9.13 9.21 33.42
N GLU A 113 -10.02 10.02 33.98
CA GLU A 113 -10.86 9.65 35.14
C GLU A 113 -10.05 9.11 36.34
N GLY A 114 -8.83 9.62 36.55
CA GLY A 114 -7.94 9.18 37.64
C GLY A 114 -7.18 7.88 37.36
N VAL A 115 -7.41 7.21 36.23
CA VAL A 115 -6.63 6.05 35.79
C VAL A 115 -5.50 6.49 34.88
N GLN A 116 -4.29 6.02 35.16
CA GLN A 116 -3.10 6.30 34.36
C GLN A 116 -2.84 5.17 33.35
N TYR A 117 -2.65 5.54 32.09
CA TYR A 117 -2.31 4.64 31.00
C TYR A 117 -0.90 4.93 30.50
N ASP A 118 -0.02 3.93 30.53
CA ASP A 118 1.41 4.11 30.21
C ASP A 118 1.71 4.36 28.73
N SER A 119 0.71 4.12 27.86
CA SER A 119 0.84 4.38 26.44
C SER A 119 -0.49 4.72 25.78
N LEU A 120 -0.39 5.36 24.63
CA LEU A 120 -1.52 5.61 23.74
C LEU A 120 -2.20 4.30 23.30
N MET A 121 -1.44 3.20 23.21
CA MET A 121 -1.97 1.88 22.86
C MET A 121 -2.77 1.28 24.00
N SER A 122 -2.26 1.36 25.23
CA SER A 122 -2.98 0.92 26.44
C SER A 122 -4.30 1.68 26.58
N LEU A 123 -4.25 3.01 26.39
CA LEU A 123 -5.46 3.85 26.40
C LEU A 123 -6.44 3.49 25.27
N ALA A 124 -5.94 3.29 24.05
CA ALA A 124 -6.74 2.90 22.89
C ALA A 124 -7.46 1.56 23.12
N ASN A 125 -6.77 0.58 23.70
CA ASN A 125 -7.33 -0.73 24.01
C ASN A 125 -8.41 -0.65 25.10
N ALA A 126 -8.16 0.13 26.17
CA ALA A 126 -9.10 0.26 27.29
C ALA A 126 -10.45 0.85 26.88
N TYR A 127 -10.45 1.81 25.95
CA TYR A 127 -11.66 2.46 25.45
C TYR A 127 -12.15 1.88 24.12
N ASN A 128 -11.56 0.78 23.64
CA ASN A 128 -11.86 0.13 22.36
C ASN A 128 -11.88 1.09 21.16
N ILE A 129 -10.89 1.98 21.08
CA ILE A 129 -10.72 2.95 19.99
C ILE A 129 -9.49 2.60 19.17
N CYS A 130 -9.59 2.75 17.85
CA CYS A 130 -8.45 2.53 16.98
C CYS A 130 -7.26 3.44 17.36
N HIS A 131 -6.11 2.85 17.71
CA HIS A 131 -4.88 3.56 18.05
C HIS A 131 -4.49 4.62 17.01
N TYR A 132 -4.67 4.35 15.72
CA TYR A 132 -4.39 5.32 14.65
C TYR A 132 -5.28 6.57 14.76
N LYS A 133 -6.57 6.38 15.06
CA LYS A 133 -7.55 7.47 15.27
C LYS A 133 -7.13 8.35 16.45
N LEU A 134 -6.78 7.72 17.57
CA LEU A 134 -6.36 8.39 18.79
C LEU A 134 -5.05 9.15 18.60
N ARG A 135 -4.07 8.54 17.92
CA ARG A 135 -2.80 9.18 17.52
C ARG A 135 -3.03 10.38 16.64
N HIS A 136 -3.94 10.29 15.68
CA HIS A 136 -4.26 11.39 14.80
C HIS A 136 -4.86 12.57 15.58
N ARG A 137 -5.82 12.31 16.46
CA ARG A 137 -6.49 13.32 17.31
C ARG A 137 -5.51 14.02 18.24
N LEU A 138 -4.70 13.28 19.00
CA LEU A 138 -3.85 13.85 20.05
C LEU A 138 -2.50 14.39 19.56
N LEU A 139 -1.93 13.83 18.48
CA LEU A 139 -0.54 14.13 18.08
C LEU A 139 -0.38 14.71 16.67
N ARG A 140 -1.40 14.64 15.81
CA ARG A 140 -1.29 15.06 14.39
C ARG A 140 -2.33 16.08 13.96
N SER A 141 -3.42 16.25 14.71
CA SER A 141 -4.44 17.22 14.38
C SER A 141 -3.91 18.64 14.51
N SER A 142 -4.30 19.52 13.59
CA SER A 142 -4.02 20.95 13.69
C SER A 142 -4.84 21.64 14.79
N ILE A 143 -5.94 21.01 15.20
CA ILE A 143 -6.81 21.45 16.28
C ILE A 143 -6.34 20.77 17.56
N LYS A 144 -6.34 21.48 18.70
CA LYS A 144 -6.01 20.89 20.00
C LYS A 144 -7.19 20.02 20.48
N TRP A 145 -6.94 18.73 20.66
CA TRP A 145 -7.90 17.78 21.24
C TRP A 145 -7.56 17.56 22.72
N SER A 146 -8.58 17.50 23.58
CA SER A 146 -8.41 16.90 24.91
C SER A 146 -8.37 15.37 24.81
N VAL A 147 -7.89 14.70 25.86
CA VAL A 147 -7.87 13.23 25.91
C VAL A 147 -9.29 12.68 25.87
N GLU A 148 -10.20 13.25 26.64
CA GLU A 148 -11.62 12.88 26.69
C GLU A 148 -12.32 13.02 25.34
N GLN A 149 -12.10 14.13 24.64
CA GLN A 149 -12.62 14.32 23.28
C GLN A 149 -12.04 13.29 22.31
N ALA A 150 -10.75 12.98 22.46
CA ALA A 150 -10.09 12.04 21.58
C ALA A 150 -10.59 10.60 21.79
N LEU A 151 -11.13 10.31 22.98
CA LEU A 151 -11.79 9.08 23.38
C LEU A 151 -13.29 9.06 23.08
N ASP A 152 -13.82 10.05 22.36
CA ASP A 152 -15.26 10.14 22.05
C ASP A 152 -16.16 10.26 23.30
N LEU A 153 -15.62 10.59 24.48
CA LEU A 153 -16.38 10.84 25.72
C LEU A 153 -17.09 12.21 25.70
N VAL A 154 -16.46 13.18 25.03
CA VAL A 154 -16.94 14.55 24.86
C VAL A 154 -17.00 14.86 23.37
N PRO A 155 -17.97 15.67 22.89
CA PRO A 155 -18.04 16.07 21.49
C PRO A 155 -16.72 16.64 20.96
N PRO A 156 -16.39 16.38 19.68
CA PRO A 156 -15.13 16.81 19.10
C PRO A 156 -15.00 18.34 19.15
N PRO A 157 -13.75 18.85 19.25
CA PRO A 157 -13.54 20.30 19.27
C PRO A 157 -14.10 20.92 17.99
N LYS A 158 -14.82 22.05 18.12
CA LYS A 158 -15.35 22.78 16.97
C LYS A 158 -14.20 23.23 16.07
N SER A 159 -14.18 22.72 14.84
CA SER A 159 -13.23 23.16 13.82
C SER A 159 -13.73 24.46 13.23
N ASP A 160 -12.93 25.52 13.33
CA ASP A 160 -13.03 26.65 12.40
C ASP A 160 -12.24 26.30 11.13
N PRO A 161 -12.91 25.98 10.01
CA PRO A 161 -12.24 25.57 8.78
C PRO A 161 -11.39 26.70 8.17
N VAL A 162 -11.61 27.94 8.60
CA VAL A 162 -11.00 29.16 8.05
C VAL A 162 -9.78 29.59 8.87
N LYS A 163 -9.70 29.22 10.16
CA LYS A 163 -8.57 29.60 11.04
C LYS A 163 -7.19 29.17 10.53
N TYR A 164 -7.12 28.02 9.85
CA TYR A 164 -5.87 27.48 9.31
C TYR A 164 -5.79 27.56 7.78
N SER A 165 -6.77 28.18 7.11
CA SER A 165 -6.70 28.34 5.67
C SER A 165 -5.76 29.47 5.32
N LYS A 166 -4.84 29.20 4.38
CA LYS A 166 -3.96 30.25 3.84
C LYS A 166 -4.79 31.21 2.98
N PRO A 167 -4.71 32.53 3.24
CA PRO A 167 -5.31 33.53 2.37
C PRO A 167 -4.75 33.42 0.95
N ILE A 168 -5.57 33.77 -0.04
CA ILE A 168 -5.21 33.71 -1.46
C ILE A 168 -5.70 34.97 -2.14
N GLU A 169 -4.82 35.56 -2.92
CA GLU A 169 -5.12 36.74 -3.74
C GLU A 169 -5.57 36.29 -5.13
N VAL A 170 -6.70 36.82 -5.56
CA VAL A 170 -7.30 36.55 -6.87
C VAL A 170 -7.91 37.85 -7.36
N ASP A 171 -7.47 38.35 -8.51
CA ASP A 171 -8.05 39.52 -9.17
C ASP A 171 -8.12 40.77 -8.28
N GLY A 172 -7.05 41.03 -7.52
CA GLY A 172 -6.98 42.15 -6.57
C GLY A 172 -7.76 41.95 -5.26
N HIS A 173 -8.52 40.85 -5.10
CA HIS A 173 -9.23 40.52 -3.87
C HIS A 173 -8.51 39.45 -3.05
N THR A 174 -8.42 39.65 -1.74
CA THR A 174 -7.84 38.67 -0.80
C THR A 174 -8.94 37.79 -0.19
N PHE A 175 -8.91 36.50 -0.49
CA PHE A 175 -9.86 35.52 0.02
C PHE A 175 -9.28 34.77 1.20
N ARG A 176 -10.04 34.65 2.29
CA ARG A 176 -9.63 33.91 3.49
C ARG A 176 -9.34 32.43 3.22
N SER A 177 -9.92 31.84 2.16
CA SER A 177 -9.69 30.43 1.79
C SER A 177 -9.88 30.16 0.29
N LYS A 178 -9.29 29.04 -0.17
CA LYS A 178 -9.54 28.46 -1.52
C LYS A 178 -11.03 28.29 -1.85
N ALA A 179 -11.83 27.92 -0.85
CA ALA A 179 -13.26 27.69 -1.05
C ALA A 179 -14.03 29.01 -1.22
N ALA A 180 -13.61 30.07 -0.52
CA ALA A 180 -14.19 31.40 -0.66
C ALA A 180 -13.87 31.98 -2.06
N ALA A 181 -12.62 31.88 -2.51
CA ALA A 181 -12.22 32.29 -3.86
C ALA A 181 -13.01 31.56 -4.94
N ALA A 182 -13.13 30.23 -4.84
CA ALA A 182 -13.89 29.44 -5.81
C ALA A 182 -15.37 29.82 -5.86
N ARG A 183 -16.00 30.06 -4.69
CA ARG A 183 -17.40 30.51 -4.61
C ARG A 183 -17.59 31.90 -5.23
N HIS A 184 -16.65 32.81 -4.99
CA HIS A 184 -16.69 34.15 -5.58
C HIS A 184 -16.58 34.11 -7.10
N CYS A 185 -15.66 33.29 -7.64
CA CYS A 185 -15.50 33.10 -9.08
C CYS A 185 -16.53 32.16 -9.73
N GLY A 186 -17.58 31.72 -9.00
CA GLY A 186 -18.62 30.83 -9.54
C GLY A 186 -18.16 29.41 -9.90
N VAL A 187 -16.98 28.97 -9.43
CA VAL A 187 -16.45 27.63 -9.71
C VAL A 187 -16.74 26.67 -8.55
N PRO A 188 -17.30 25.47 -8.81
CA PRO A 188 -17.48 24.47 -7.76
C PRO A 188 -16.14 24.13 -7.07
N VAL A 189 -16.11 24.21 -5.74
CA VAL A 189 -14.88 24.02 -4.92
C VAL A 189 -14.14 22.72 -5.26
N ARG A 190 -14.89 21.63 -5.54
CA ARG A 190 -14.33 20.33 -5.94
C ARG A 190 -13.58 20.42 -7.27
N VAL A 191 -14.14 21.13 -8.25
CA VAL A 191 -13.51 21.33 -9.57
C VAL A 191 -12.26 22.16 -9.42
N PHE A 192 -12.33 23.28 -8.69
CA PHE A 192 -11.18 24.13 -8.41
C PHE A 192 -10.03 23.36 -7.74
N ARG A 193 -10.32 22.60 -6.66
CA ARG A 193 -9.32 21.74 -5.99
C ARG A 193 -8.72 20.71 -6.94
N GLY A 194 -9.55 20.08 -7.78
CA GLY A 194 -9.10 19.12 -8.78
C GLY A 194 -8.18 19.74 -9.82
N ARG A 195 -8.45 20.97 -10.26
CA ARG A 195 -7.59 21.73 -11.18
C ARG A 195 -6.25 22.05 -10.52
N LEU A 196 -6.25 22.56 -9.29
CA LEU A 196 -5.01 22.81 -8.53
C LEU A 196 -4.18 21.53 -8.31
N SER A 197 -4.80 20.39 -7.99
CA SER A 197 -4.07 19.12 -7.83
C SER A 197 -3.41 18.63 -9.12
N LYS A 198 -3.91 19.08 -10.28
CA LYS A 198 -3.35 18.80 -11.59
C LYS A 198 -2.30 19.85 -12.01
N GLY A 199 -1.93 20.75 -11.11
CA GLY A 199 -0.93 21.79 -11.34
C GLY A 199 -1.43 22.97 -12.17
N TRP A 200 -2.75 23.22 -12.23
CA TRP A 200 -3.27 24.40 -12.93
C TRP A 200 -2.87 25.67 -12.18
N PRO A 201 -2.50 26.75 -12.88
CA PRO A 201 -2.28 28.04 -12.25
C PRO A 201 -3.59 28.55 -11.64
N LEU A 202 -3.47 29.39 -10.61
CA LEU A 202 -4.58 29.78 -9.75
C LEU A 202 -5.75 30.41 -10.53
N GLU A 203 -5.45 31.33 -11.43
CA GLU A 203 -6.44 32.08 -12.23
C GLU A 203 -7.14 31.21 -13.26
N GLU A 204 -6.42 30.31 -13.95
CA GLU A 204 -7.04 29.31 -14.86
C GLU A 204 -7.88 28.30 -14.07
N ALA A 205 -7.43 27.92 -12.88
CA ALA A 205 -8.16 26.99 -12.03
C ALA A 205 -9.51 27.58 -11.59
N LEU A 206 -9.55 28.90 -11.34
CA LEU A 206 -10.76 29.67 -11.05
C LEU A 206 -11.55 30.08 -12.30
N GLY A 207 -11.05 29.79 -13.50
CA GLY A 207 -11.75 30.09 -14.75
C GLY A 207 -11.74 31.57 -15.14
N ILE A 208 -10.87 32.38 -14.53
CA ILE A 208 -10.71 33.82 -14.83
C ILE A 208 -9.99 34.00 -16.16
N LYS A 209 -8.93 33.22 -16.38
CA LYS A 209 -8.23 33.16 -17.68
C LYS A 209 -8.70 31.92 -18.43
N GLU A 210 -9.18 32.13 -19.65
CA GLU A 210 -9.41 31.03 -20.56
C GLU A 210 -8.10 30.28 -20.79
N ARG A 211 -8.18 28.96 -20.69
CA ARG A 211 -7.01 28.11 -20.87
C ARG A 211 -6.62 28.14 -22.34
N SER A 212 -5.39 28.56 -22.65
CA SER A 212 -4.85 28.32 -23.98
C SER A 212 -4.81 26.81 -24.24
N ASN A 213 -5.43 26.37 -25.33
CA ASN A 213 -5.55 24.95 -25.69
C ASN A 213 -4.18 24.25 -25.87
N GLN A 214 -3.06 24.97 -25.81
CA GLN A 214 -1.69 24.45 -25.84
C GLN A 214 -1.35 23.61 -24.60
N CYS A 215 -2.02 23.84 -23.46
CA CYS A 215 -1.80 23.09 -22.24
C CYS A 215 -2.75 21.90 -22.05
N LYS A 216 -3.14 21.18 -23.13
CA LYS A 216 -3.65 19.81 -22.98
C LYS A 216 -2.55 18.93 -22.33
N THR A 217 -2.54 18.94 -21.00
CA THR A 217 -1.73 18.13 -20.08
C THR A 217 -0.19 18.29 -20.23
N ALA A 218 0.42 19.16 -19.42
CA ALA A 218 1.84 19.06 -19.04
C ALA A 218 2.10 17.90 -18.03
N THR A 219 1.04 17.19 -17.63
CA THR A 219 1.10 15.78 -17.20
C THR A 219 0.77 14.85 -18.37
N THR A 220 1.22 15.18 -19.58
CA THR A 220 1.54 14.16 -20.56
C THR A 220 2.76 13.43 -19.99
N ASN A 221 2.49 12.37 -19.24
CA ASN A 221 3.17 11.13 -19.56
C ASN A 221 3.09 11.05 -21.09
N LYS A 222 4.15 11.46 -21.83
CA LYS A 222 4.41 11.02 -23.19
C LYS A 222 4.47 9.51 -23.04
N LYS A 223 3.30 8.85 -23.01
CA LYS A 223 3.21 7.42 -23.21
C LYS A 223 3.84 7.29 -24.58
N ARG A 224 5.09 6.81 -24.59
CA ARG A 224 5.76 6.39 -25.82
C ARG A 224 4.70 5.72 -26.68
N PRO A 225 4.58 6.06 -27.97
CA PRO A 225 3.62 5.40 -28.83
C PRO A 225 3.79 3.91 -28.59
N ARG A 226 2.72 3.25 -28.10
CA ARG A 226 2.79 1.84 -27.80
C ARG A 226 3.14 1.17 -29.12
N ARG A 227 4.26 0.45 -29.16
CA ARG A 227 4.66 -0.32 -30.34
C ARG A 227 3.45 -1.19 -30.69
N LYS A 228 2.85 -0.93 -31.86
CA LYS A 228 1.70 -1.69 -32.32
C LYS A 228 2.21 -3.11 -32.61
N THR A 229 1.74 -4.09 -31.86
CA THR A 229 2.10 -5.49 -32.08
C THR A 229 1.39 -5.97 -33.34
N ARG A 230 2.16 -6.43 -34.32
CA ARG A 230 1.61 -7.06 -35.51
C ARG A 230 0.91 -8.35 -35.14
N ILE A 231 -0.18 -8.67 -35.83
CA ILE A 231 -0.99 -9.86 -35.55
C ILE A 231 -1.41 -10.49 -36.87
N THR A 232 -1.21 -11.80 -36.99
CA THR A 232 -1.69 -12.59 -38.12
C THR A 232 -3.02 -13.25 -37.76
N VAL A 233 -4.03 -13.06 -38.59
CA VAL A 233 -5.38 -13.66 -38.44
C VAL A 233 -5.75 -14.27 -39.80
N GLN A 234 -6.10 -15.56 -39.83
CA GLN A 234 -6.42 -16.30 -41.07
C GLN A 234 -5.33 -16.20 -42.18
N GLY A 235 -4.06 -16.11 -41.80
CA GLY A 235 -2.94 -16.00 -42.75
C GLY A 235 -2.66 -14.58 -43.26
N THR A 236 -3.51 -13.59 -42.96
CA THR A 236 -3.25 -12.18 -43.29
C THR A 236 -2.58 -11.46 -42.12
N GLU A 237 -1.51 -10.72 -42.38
CA GLU A 237 -0.78 -9.94 -41.36
C GLU A 237 -1.35 -8.53 -41.23
N TYR A 238 -1.71 -8.14 -40.00
CA TYR A 238 -2.22 -6.81 -39.67
C TYR A 238 -1.23 -6.06 -38.77
N TYR A 239 -1.05 -4.76 -39.00
CA TYR A 239 -0.12 -3.95 -38.21
C TYR A 239 -0.57 -3.69 -36.77
N SER A 240 -1.82 -4.00 -36.41
CA SER A 240 -2.33 -3.94 -35.03
C SER A 240 -3.63 -4.72 -34.86
N VAL A 241 -3.97 -5.06 -33.61
CA VAL A 241 -5.29 -5.60 -33.25
C VAL A 241 -6.43 -4.66 -33.66
N ALA A 242 -6.21 -3.34 -33.61
CA ALA A 242 -7.22 -2.37 -34.02
C ALA A 242 -7.50 -2.44 -35.52
N HIS A 243 -6.45 -2.55 -36.33
CA HIS A 243 -6.58 -2.69 -37.78
C HIS A 243 -7.30 -3.97 -38.18
N ALA A 244 -6.90 -5.10 -37.60
CA ALA A 244 -7.62 -6.36 -37.82
C ALA A 244 -9.08 -6.24 -37.38
N ALA A 245 -9.35 -5.59 -36.25
CA ALA A 245 -10.70 -5.45 -35.72
C ALA A 245 -11.61 -4.59 -36.63
N GLU A 246 -11.07 -3.53 -37.25
CA GLU A 246 -11.75 -2.75 -38.28
C GLU A 246 -12.11 -3.61 -39.50
N THR A 247 -11.17 -4.42 -40.00
CA THR A 247 -11.40 -5.31 -41.15
C THR A 247 -12.48 -6.36 -40.86
N PHE A 248 -12.49 -6.94 -39.66
CA PHE A 248 -13.48 -7.96 -39.27
C PHE A 248 -14.75 -7.38 -38.63
N GLY A 249 -14.92 -6.04 -38.60
CA GLY A 249 -16.12 -5.40 -38.03
C GLY A 249 -16.30 -5.63 -36.53
N THR A 250 -15.22 -5.86 -35.79
CA THR A 250 -15.25 -6.10 -34.33
C THR A 250 -14.64 -4.94 -33.53
N LYS A 251 -15.03 -4.81 -32.26
CA LYS A 251 -14.45 -3.81 -31.37
C LYS A 251 -13.07 -4.27 -30.89
N ALA A 252 -12.01 -3.51 -31.19
CA ALA A 252 -10.63 -3.83 -30.78
C ALA A 252 -10.45 -4.11 -29.28
N GLY A 253 -11.22 -3.41 -28.43
CA GLY A 253 -11.22 -3.63 -26.98
C GLY A 253 -11.76 -5.01 -26.58
N LEU A 254 -12.81 -5.48 -27.24
CA LEU A 254 -13.41 -6.80 -27.02
C LEU A 254 -12.45 -7.90 -27.45
N VAL A 255 -11.82 -7.76 -28.63
CA VAL A 255 -10.80 -8.69 -29.12
C VAL A 255 -9.63 -8.77 -28.13
N THR A 256 -9.14 -7.63 -27.65
CA THR A 256 -8.05 -7.58 -26.65
C THR A 256 -8.44 -8.32 -25.36
N GLN A 257 -9.69 -8.18 -24.90
CA GLN A 257 -10.19 -8.88 -23.71
C GLN A 257 -10.27 -10.40 -23.94
N ARG A 258 -10.74 -10.84 -25.11
CA ARG A 258 -10.83 -12.26 -25.49
C ARG A 258 -9.43 -12.89 -25.57
N LEU A 259 -8.47 -12.24 -26.22
CA LEU A 259 -7.08 -12.70 -26.28
C LEU A 259 -6.44 -12.83 -24.88
N LYS A 260 -6.69 -11.87 -23.97
CA LYS A 260 -6.23 -11.96 -22.57
C LYS A 260 -6.83 -13.13 -21.80
N ARG A 261 -8.04 -13.57 -22.16
CA ARG A 261 -8.72 -14.75 -21.60
C ARG A 261 -8.27 -16.06 -22.27
N GLY A 262 -7.22 -16.01 -23.10
CA GLY A 262 -6.67 -17.19 -23.76
C GLY A 262 -7.48 -17.66 -24.98
N TRP A 263 -8.38 -16.84 -25.52
CA TRP A 263 -9.08 -17.19 -26.76
C TRP A 263 -8.09 -17.22 -27.92
N THR A 264 -8.32 -18.10 -28.91
CA THR A 264 -7.55 -18.05 -30.16
C THR A 264 -7.85 -16.75 -30.90
N LYS A 265 -7.00 -16.40 -31.87
CA LYS A 265 -7.18 -15.16 -32.63
C LYS A 265 -8.49 -15.21 -33.40
N GLU A 266 -8.76 -16.33 -34.06
CA GLU A 266 -9.96 -16.61 -34.84
C GLU A 266 -11.21 -16.49 -33.97
N GLN A 267 -11.19 -17.06 -32.76
CA GLN A 267 -12.28 -16.91 -31.79
C GLN A 267 -12.43 -15.46 -31.30
N ALA A 268 -11.30 -14.77 -31.07
CA ALA A 268 -11.31 -13.40 -30.56
C ALA A 268 -11.98 -12.43 -31.54
N PHE A 269 -11.75 -12.62 -32.84
CA PHE A 269 -12.39 -11.88 -33.93
C PHE A 269 -13.79 -12.42 -34.31
N GLY A 270 -14.29 -13.48 -33.68
CA GLY A 270 -15.61 -14.04 -33.95
C GLY A 270 -15.70 -14.87 -35.23
N LEU A 271 -14.55 -15.28 -35.79
CA LEU A 271 -14.42 -16.14 -36.97
C LEU A 271 -14.53 -17.63 -36.64
N ALA A 272 -14.47 -17.97 -35.35
CA ALA A 272 -14.66 -19.31 -34.81
C ALA A 272 -15.59 -19.26 -33.59
N PRO A 273 -16.32 -20.34 -33.28
CA PRO A 273 -17.20 -20.38 -32.12
C PRO A 273 -16.44 -20.12 -30.82
N PRO A 274 -17.07 -19.47 -29.82
CA PRO A 274 -16.46 -19.27 -28.51
C PRO A 274 -15.89 -20.57 -27.92
N PRO A 275 -14.76 -20.51 -27.19
CA PRO A 275 -14.22 -21.69 -26.53
C PRO A 275 -15.27 -22.25 -25.55
N VAL A 276 -15.47 -23.57 -25.57
CA VAL A 276 -16.38 -24.26 -24.64
C VAL A 276 -15.75 -24.19 -23.25
N ILE A 277 -16.21 -23.24 -22.44
CA ILE A 277 -15.79 -23.13 -21.05
C ILE A 277 -16.51 -24.25 -20.28
N LYS A 278 -15.83 -25.37 -20.03
CA LYS A 278 -16.30 -26.35 -19.04
C LYS A 278 -16.32 -25.64 -17.69
N LYS A 279 -17.50 -25.22 -17.22
CA LYS A 279 -17.67 -24.76 -15.84
C LYS A 279 -17.28 -25.96 -14.97
N LYS A 280 -16.16 -25.86 -14.25
CA LYS A 280 -15.79 -26.86 -13.25
C LYS A 280 -16.88 -26.79 -12.18
N GLY A 281 -17.84 -27.72 -12.22
CA GLY A 281 -18.79 -27.89 -11.13
C GLY A 281 -17.97 -28.13 -9.88
N MET A 282 -18.09 -27.24 -8.90
CA MET A 282 -17.51 -27.47 -7.59
C MET A 282 -18.59 -28.18 -6.80
N GLU A 283 -18.44 -29.49 -6.65
CA GLU A 283 -19.26 -30.25 -5.72
C GLU A 283 -19.06 -29.65 -4.32
N PHE A 284 -20.17 -29.37 -3.64
CA PHE A 284 -20.18 -28.77 -2.31
C PHE A 284 -21.02 -29.65 -1.42
N LEU A 285 -20.40 -30.37 -0.47
CA LEU A 285 -21.09 -31.27 0.46
C LEU A 285 -22.05 -32.27 -0.22
N GLY A 286 -21.63 -32.86 -1.35
CA GLY A 286 -22.45 -33.80 -2.12
C GLY A 286 -23.49 -33.17 -3.05
N TYR A 287 -23.70 -31.85 -2.97
CA TYR A 287 -24.53 -31.10 -3.93
C TYR A 287 -23.73 -30.75 -5.19
N SER A 288 -24.41 -30.73 -6.35
CA SER A 288 -23.81 -30.42 -7.66
C SER A 288 -23.16 -29.03 -7.77
N SER A 289 -23.55 -28.10 -6.89
CA SER A 289 -22.94 -26.78 -6.74
C SER A 289 -23.34 -26.13 -5.41
N ILE A 290 -22.58 -25.12 -4.98
CA ILE A 290 -22.96 -24.23 -3.85
C ILE A 290 -24.37 -23.65 -4.05
N THR A 291 -24.74 -23.32 -5.30
CA THR A 291 -26.07 -22.81 -5.64
C THR A 291 -27.16 -23.87 -5.47
N ALA A 292 -26.86 -25.13 -5.77
CA ALA A 292 -27.78 -26.25 -5.53
C ALA A 292 -27.98 -26.47 -4.03
N ALA A 293 -26.89 -26.52 -3.25
CA ALA A 293 -26.93 -26.65 -1.80
C ALA A 293 -27.78 -25.56 -1.13
N ALA A 294 -27.56 -24.30 -1.50
CA ALA A 294 -28.32 -23.16 -1.00
C ALA A 294 -29.83 -23.27 -1.29
N ARG A 295 -30.18 -23.71 -2.52
CA ARG A 295 -31.58 -23.85 -2.93
C ARG A 295 -32.29 -24.96 -2.16
N GLU A 296 -31.63 -26.11 -2.01
CA GLU A 296 -32.20 -27.30 -1.38
C GLU A 296 -32.35 -27.13 0.14
N ASN A 297 -31.48 -26.31 0.75
CA ASN A 297 -31.53 -25.95 2.17
C ASN A 297 -32.26 -24.63 2.45
N ASN A 298 -32.92 -24.03 1.44
CA ASN A 298 -33.67 -22.76 1.56
C ASN A 298 -32.87 -21.58 2.14
N ILE A 299 -31.57 -21.49 1.83
CA ILE A 299 -30.69 -20.37 2.21
C ILE A 299 -30.37 -19.51 0.99
N ASN A 300 -30.29 -18.21 1.16
CA ASN A 300 -29.84 -17.31 0.09
C ASN A 300 -28.38 -17.62 -0.27
N THR A 301 -28.11 -17.83 -1.56
CA THR A 301 -26.77 -18.11 -2.09
C THR A 301 -25.73 -17.08 -1.67
N THR A 302 -26.14 -15.81 -1.56
CA THR A 302 -25.29 -14.71 -1.08
C THR A 302 -24.92 -14.88 0.38
N THR A 303 -25.86 -15.28 1.23
CA THR A 303 -25.64 -15.54 2.66
C THR A 303 -24.70 -16.72 2.86
N LEU A 304 -24.93 -17.82 2.14
CA LEU A 304 -24.03 -18.98 2.16
C LEU A 304 -22.60 -18.59 1.73
N PHE A 305 -22.46 -17.79 0.68
CA PHE A 305 -21.16 -17.31 0.19
C PHE A 305 -20.46 -16.37 1.19
N GLN A 306 -21.22 -15.50 1.87
CA GLN A 306 -20.68 -14.62 2.91
C GLN A 306 -20.18 -15.41 4.12
N ARG A 307 -20.92 -16.43 4.58
CA ARG A 307 -20.50 -17.32 5.68
C ARG A 307 -19.18 -18.01 5.35
N LEU A 308 -19.06 -18.60 4.14
CA LEU A 308 -17.82 -19.21 3.67
C LEU A 308 -16.65 -18.22 3.61
N ASN A 309 -16.86 -17.00 3.09
CA ASN A 309 -15.82 -15.96 3.06
C ASN A 309 -15.39 -15.47 4.44
N ASN A 310 -16.31 -15.53 5.42
CA ASN A 310 -16.03 -15.21 6.82
C ASN A 310 -15.39 -16.38 7.57
N GLY A 311 -15.02 -17.47 6.87
CA GLY A 311 -14.27 -18.60 7.42
C GLY A 311 -15.12 -19.66 8.11
N TRP A 312 -16.44 -19.66 7.90
CA TRP A 312 -17.32 -20.71 8.43
C TRP A 312 -17.00 -22.05 7.75
N SER A 313 -17.17 -23.15 8.49
CA SER A 313 -17.07 -24.47 7.89
C SER A 313 -18.19 -24.64 6.83
N PRO A 314 -17.98 -25.46 5.78
CA PRO A 314 -19.01 -25.70 4.78
C PRO A 314 -20.35 -26.16 5.36
N GLU A 315 -20.30 -27.00 6.39
CA GLU A 315 -21.46 -27.57 7.07
C GLU A 315 -22.17 -26.49 7.90
N ASP A 316 -21.43 -25.74 8.72
CA ASP A 316 -22.02 -24.65 9.52
C ASP A 316 -22.62 -23.57 8.64
N ALA A 317 -21.95 -23.24 7.53
CA ALA A 317 -22.42 -22.24 6.59
C ALA A 317 -23.79 -22.61 6.00
N LEU A 318 -24.02 -23.91 5.77
CA LEU A 318 -25.23 -24.47 5.14
C LEU A 318 -26.34 -24.81 6.14
N TYR A 319 -26.02 -25.28 7.34
CA TYR A 319 -27.05 -25.78 8.27
C TYR A 319 -27.39 -24.80 9.40
N THR A 320 -26.63 -23.72 9.60
CA THR A 320 -26.96 -22.74 10.63
C THR A 320 -28.18 -21.89 10.23
N PRO A 321 -29.23 -21.78 11.05
CA PRO A 321 -30.41 -20.98 10.74
C PRO A 321 -30.05 -19.50 10.52
N ILE A 322 -30.77 -18.84 9.61
CA ILE A 322 -30.57 -17.41 9.32
C ILE A 322 -31.20 -16.61 10.47
N THR A 323 -30.41 -15.76 11.13
CA THR A 323 -30.97 -14.80 12.10
C THR A 323 -31.45 -13.54 11.36
N PRO A 324 -32.45 -12.80 11.87
CA PRO A 324 -32.96 -11.58 11.23
C PRO A 324 -31.88 -10.53 10.93
N ASN A 325 -30.74 -10.59 11.62
CA ASN A 325 -29.63 -9.65 11.50
C ASN A 325 -28.60 -10.02 10.41
N ASP A 326 -28.69 -11.22 9.81
CA ASP A 326 -27.74 -11.71 8.80
C ASP A 326 -28.02 -11.16 7.39
N GLY A 327 -29.15 -10.47 7.19
CA GLY A 327 -29.58 -9.92 5.88
C GLY A 327 -29.32 -8.42 5.69
N SER A 328 -28.94 -7.67 6.73
CA SER A 328 -28.88 -6.21 6.65
C SER A 328 -27.51 -5.69 6.22
N ARG A 329 -27.16 -5.88 4.94
CA ARG A 329 -26.24 -4.99 4.19
C ARG A 329 -26.22 -5.40 2.71
N GLY A 330 -27.25 -5.03 1.97
CA GLY A 330 -27.26 -5.23 0.53
C GLY A 330 -28.46 -4.62 -0.19
N GLY A 331 -28.28 -3.40 -0.69
CA GLY A 331 -28.83 -2.97 -1.98
C GLY A 331 -30.34 -2.76 -2.07
N ASN A 332 -30.73 -1.49 -2.17
CA ASN A 332 -31.96 -1.05 -2.84
C ASN A 332 -32.16 -1.81 -4.16
N TYR A 333 -33.20 -2.62 -4.23
CA TYR A 333 -33.89 -2.89 -5.49
C TYR A 333 -35.33 -2.41 -5.31
N LYS A 334 -35.67 -1.39 -6.11
CA LYS A 334 -37.03 -0.92 -6.33
C LYS A 334 -37.88 -2.09 -6.82
N THR A 335 -39.03 -2.32 -6.22
CA THR A 335 -40.15 -2.97 -6.91
C THR A 335 -41.21 -1.93 -7.21
N ALA A 336 -41.65 -1.94 -8.46
CA ALA A 336 -42.92 -1.42 -8.92
C ALA A 336 -44.04 -2.40 -8.56
#